data_AF-A0A2E1IGF1-F1
#
_entry.id   AF-A0A2E1IGF1-F1
#
_cell.length_a   1.000
_cell.length_b   1.000
_cell.length_c   1.000
_cell.angle_alpha   90.00
_cell.angle_beta   90.00
_cell.angle_gamma   90.00
#
_symmetry.space_group_name_H-M   'P 1'
#
loop_
_entity.id
_entity.type
_entity.pdbx_description
1 polymer ?
#
loop_
_entity_poly.entity_id
_entity_poly.type
_entity_poly.pdbx_seq_one_letter_code
_entity_poly.pdbx_strand_id
1 'polypeptide(L)'
;MVRSGNWHGNDTCWRMVLDLNKCLFDFDGGGQPRSKPIRYLAVVDGIVGGEGNGPMAPDRKPCGTIIAGTHPAAVDMTAAMVMGFDWEKLRLLKNSFSMKERSFVSFQPGEIQVASNKPEWDGPLGQATDWFEFAPHFGWTGAIER
;
A
#
# COMPACT_ATOMS: atom_id res chain seq x y z
N MET A 1 7.90 -18.81 15.76
CA MET A 1 6.47 -18.76 16.12
C MET A 1 5.98 -17.34 15.88
N VAL A 2 5.01 -17.13 14.99
CA VAL A 2 4.39 -15.81 14.85
C VAL A 2 3.50 -15.59 16.07
N ARG A 3 3.83 -14.60 16.90
CA ARG A 3 2.93 -14.08 17.94
C ARG A 3 2.52 -12.68 17.48
N SER A 4 1.22 -12.37 17.58
CA SER A 4 0.63 -11.06 17.22
C SER A 4 0.48 -10.78 15.73
N GLY A 5 -0.57 -11.30 15.08
CA GLY A 5 -1.22 -10.77 13.85
C GLY A 5 -0.42 -10.50 12.56
N ASN A 6 0.91 -10.45 12.61
CA ASN A 6 1.82 -10.02 11.56
C ASN A 6 2.31 -11.21 10.73
N TRP A 7 1.37 -11.80 9.98
CA TRP A 7 1.62 -12.90 9.05
C TRP A 7 0.52 -12.97 8.00
N HIS A 8 0.84 -13.60 6.86
CA HIS A 8 0.00 -13.62 5.66
C HIS A 8 -1.42 -14.20 5.84
N GLY A 9 -1.64 -15.09 6.82
CA GLY A 9 -2.95 -15.68 7.08
C GLY A 9 -3.89 -14.84 7.95
N ASN A 10 -3.47 -13.65 8.42
CA ASN A 10 -4.38 -12.75 9.10
C ASN A 10 -5.53 -12.31 8.17
N ASP A 11 -6.78 -12.48 8.62
CA ASP A 11 -7.99 -12.12 7.85
C ASP A 11 -8.84 -11.03 8.51
N THR A 12 -8.29 -10.26 9.44
CA THR A 12 -9.06 -9.29 10.21
C THR A 12 -8.53 -7.88 10.04
N CYS A 13 -7.20 -7.70 10.07
CA CYS A 13 -6.57 -6.39 10.05
C CYS A 13 -6.90 -5.62 8.77
N TRP A 14 -6.79 -6.26 7.60
CA TRP A 14 -7.05 -5.60 6.32
C TRP A 14 -8.52 -5.13 6.19
N ARG A 15 -9.48 -5.88 6.74
CA ARG A 15 -10.90 -5.51 6.72
C ARG A 15 -11.14 -4.25 7.55
N MET A 16 -10.57 -4.22 8.75
CA MET A 16 -10.60 -3.04 9.62
C MET A 16 -9.99 -1.81 8.92
N VAL A 17 -8.84 -1.95 8.25
CA VAL A 17 -8.22 -0.84 7.50
C VAL A 17 -9.15 -0.32 6.39
N LEU A 18 -9.80 -1.21 5.64
CA LEU A 18 -10.76 -0.78 4.62
C LEU A 18 -11.98 -0.09 5.23
N ASP A 19 -12.52 -0.59 6.34
CA ASP A 19 -13.66 0.02 7.02
C ASP A 19 -13.32 1.41 7.58
N LEU A 20 -12.12 1.59 8.13
CA LEU A 20 -11.63 2.90 8.55
C LEU A 20 -11.50 3.88 7.38
N ASN A 21 -11.02 3.42 6.23
CA ASN A 21 -10.99 4.26 5.02
C ASN A 21 -12.41 4.61 4.56
N LYS A 22 -13.37 3.67 4.54
CA LYS A 22 -14.78 4.02 4.24
C LYS A 22 -15.29 5.10 5.18
N CYS A 23 -15.05 4.99 6.49
CA CYS A 23 -15.43 6.01 7.45
C CYS A 23 -14.80 7.37 7.13
N LEU A 24 -13.49 7.42 6.83
CA LEU A 24 -12.77 8.65 6.51
C LEU A 24 -13.30 9.34 5.24
N PHE A 25 -13.56 8.55 4.20
CA PHE A 25 -13.97 9.05 2.88
C PHE A 25 -15.46 9.41 2.82
N ASP A 26 -16.33 8.72 3.55
CA ASP A 26 -17.77 8.97 3.54
C ASP A 26 -18.21 10.02 4.59
N PHE A 27 -17.50 10.13 5.74
CA PHE A 27 -17.98 10.92 6.88
C PHE A 27 -16.97 11.98 7.36
N ASP A 28 -17.50 13.06 7.93
CA ASP A 28 -16.73 14.12 8.57
C ASP A 28 -16.38 13.82 10.04
N GLY A 29 -15.71 14.75 10.72
CA GLY A 29 -15.32 14.58 12.13
C GLY A 29 -16.48 14.50 13.12
N GLY A 30 -17.70 14.87 12.71
CA GLY A 30 -18.93 14.70 13.48
C GLY A 30 -19.70 13.42 13.12
N GLY A 31 -19.16 12.59 12.22
CA GLY A 31 -19.81 11.38 11.73
C GLY A 31 -20.95 11.65 10.74
N GLN A 32 -21.05 12.86 10.18
CA GLN A 32 -22.06 13.19 9.17
C GLN A 32 -21.53 12.89 7.76
N PRO A 33 -22.40 12.46 6.82
CA PRO A 33 -21.99 12.25 5.44
C PRO A 33 -21.36 13.51 4.85
N ARG A 34 -20.23 13.34 4.18
CA ARG A 34 -19.53 14.45 3.53
C ARG A 34 -20.33 14.99 2.35
N SER A 35 -20.38 16.30 2.22
CA SER A 35 -20.93 16.99 1.05
C SER A 35 -19.90 17.19 -0.08
N LYS A 36 -18.60 17.05 0.23
CA LYS A 36 -17.49 17.18 -0.71
C LYS A 36 -16.45 16.09 -0.45
N PRO A 37 -15.77 15.58 -1.49
CA PRO A 37 -14.67 14.64 -1.32
C PRO A 37 -13.58 15.20 -0.41
N ILE A 38 -12.97 14.32 0.39
CA ILE A 38 -11.81 14.68 1.19
C ILE A 38 -10.61 14.99 0.28
N ARG A 39 -9.83 16.02 0.65
CA ARG A 39 -8.49 16.19 0.08
C ARG A 39 -7.52 15.34 0.86
N TYR A 40 -6.87 14.41 0.18
CA TYR A 40 -5.93 13.48 0.79
C TYR A 40 -4.55 13.64 0.15
N LEU A 41 -3.51 13.55 0.95
CA LEU A 41 -2.12 13.48 0.52
C LEU A 41 -1.43 12.46 1.42
N ALA A 42 -0.99 11.35 0.86
CA ALA A 42 -0.07 10.44 1.51
C ALA A 42 1.34 10.71 1.01
N VAL A 43 2.29 10.68 1.94
CA VAL A 43 3.73 10.77 1.68
C VAL A 43 4.39 9.65 2.46
N VAL A 44 5.08 8.76 1.75
CA VAL A 44 5.89 7.69 2.32
C VAL A 44 7.35 8.10 2.24
N ASP A 45 7.99 8.25 3.40
CA ASP A 45 9.43 8.42 3.49
C ASP A 45 10.11 7.05 3.42
N GLY A 46 10.66 6.75 2.24
CA GLY A 46 11.49 5.59 1.96
C GLY A 46 12.95 5.99 1.70
N ILE A 47 13.46 7.09 2.26
CA ILE A 47 14.89 7.40 2.13
C ILE A 47 15.71 6.25 2.71
N VAL A 48 15.27 5.75 3.86
CA VAL A 48 15.74 4.50 4.46
C VAL A 48 14.53 3.65 4.82
N GLY A 49 14.30 2.59 4.05
CA GLY A 49 13.29 1.59 4.35
C GLY A 49 13.74 0.61 5.43
N GLY A 50 12.77 -0.16 5.94
CA GLY A 50 13.00 -1.28 6.84
C GLY A 50 12.54 -2.59 6.22
N GLU A 51 13.39 -3.61 6.24
CA GLU A 51 13.07 -4.96 5.76
C GLU A 51 13.26 -6.02 6.85
N GLY A 52 12.86 -7.27 6.59
CA GLY A 52 13.01 -8.37 7.55
C GLY A 52 12.11 -8.22 8.78
N ASN A 53 12.69 -8.15 9.99
CA ASN A 53 11.95 -8.27 11.26
C ASN A 53 11.17 -6.99 11.69
N GLY A 54 10.67 -6.22 10.74
CA GLY A 54 9.81 -5.06 11.00
C GLY A 54 8.41 -5.44 11.55
N PRO A 55 7.70 -4.50 12.21
CA PRO A 55 8.12 -3.13 12.50
C PRO A 55 9.02 -2.99 13.74
N MET A 56 9.15 -4.05 14.55
CA MET A 56 9.84 -3.98 15.85
C MET A 56 11.36 -3.92 15.73
N ALA A 57 11.95 -4.64 14.78
CA ALA A 57 13.40 -4.71 14.58
C ALA A 57 13.74 -4.88 13.09
N PRO A 58 13.39 -3.92 12.22
CA PRO A 58 13.70 -4.01 10.80
C PRO A 58 15.21 -3.84 10.55
N ASP A 59 15.70 -4.49 9.50
CA ASP A 59 17.02 -4.23 8.94
C ASP A 59 16.97 -3.01 8.03
N ARG A 60 18.02 -2.19 8.08
CA ARG A 60 18.11 -0.95 7.32
C ARG A 60 18.27 -1.25 5.82
N LYS A 61 17.36 -0.75 4.98
CA LYS A 61 17.49 -0.78 3.52
C LYS A 61 17.55 0.64 2.94
N PRO A 62 18.72 1.15 2.52
CA PRO A 62 18.82 2.44 1.85
C PRO A 62 18.07 2.41 0.50
N CYS A 63 17.07 3.26 0.34
CA CYS A 63 16.24 3.30 -0.88
C CYS A 63 16.22 4.69 -1.53
N GLY A 64 16.49 5.76 -0.79
CA GLY A 64 16.58 7.11 -1.35
C GLY A 64 15.30 7.59 -2.04
N THR A 65 14.15 7.08 -1.63
CA THR A 65 12.89 7.22 -2.37
C THR A 65 11.82 7.91 -1.53
N ILE A 66 11.09 8.85 -2.11
CA ILE A 66 9.84 9.39 -1.55
C ILE A 66 8.71 9.00 -2.49
N ILE A 67 7.63 8.44 -1.94
CA ILE A 67 6.42 8.15 -2.71
C ILE A 67 5.32 9.07 -2.20
N ALA A 68 4.66 9.78 -3.10
CA ALA A 68 3.56 10.66 -2.72
C ALA A 68 2.41 10.57 -3.72
N GLY A 69 1.19 10.75 -3.22
CA GLY A 69 0.00 10.72 -4.04
C GLY A 69 -1.25 11.13 -3.27
N THR A 70 -2.32 11.38 -4.01
CA THR A 70 -3.58 11.89 -3.44
C THR A 70 -4.58 10.81 -3.10
N HIS A 71 -4.21 9.54 -3.23
CA HIS A 71 -5.08 8.42 -2.89
C HIS A 71 -4.27 7.29 -2.21
N PRO A 72 -4.69 6.80 -1.03
CA PRO A 72 -3.90 5.84 -0.24
C PRO A 72 -3.68 4.52 -0.98
N ALA A 73 -4.71 3.95 -1.62
CA ALA A 73 -4.56 2.69 -2.36
C ALA A 73 -3.54 2.77 -3.52
N ALA A 74 -3.42 3.93 -4.17
CA ALA A 74 -2.43 4.11 -5.22
C ALA A 74 -1.01 4.19 -4.63
N VAL A 75 -0.84 4.96 -3.56
CA VAL A 75 0.45 5.11 -2.86
C VAL A 75 0.94 3.77 -2.29
N ASP A 76 0.07 3.03 -1.60
CA ASP A 76 0.42 1.75 -1.00
C ASP A 76 0.72 0.68 -2.06
N MET A 77 0.00 0.68 -3.20
CA MET A 77 0.29 -0.21 -4.31
C MET A 77 1.62 0.13 -4.97
N THR A 78 1.92 1.42 -5.20
CA THR A 78 3.22 1.87 -5.69
C THR A 78 4.34 1.44 -4.74
N ALA A 79 4.16 1.62 -3.43
CA ALA A 79 5.13 1.20 -2.43
C ALA A 79 5.38 -0.32 -2.47
N ALA A 80 4.32 -1.14 -2.47
CA ALA A 80 4.45 -2.59 -2.55
C ALA A 80 5.18 -3.04 -3.82
N MET A 81 4.85 -2.46 -4.97
CA MET A 81 5.48 -2.76 -6.26
C MET A 81 6.96 -2.36 -6.27
N VAL A 82 7.29 -1.16 -5.78
CA VAL A 82 8.66 -0.64 -5.69
C VAL A 82 9.51 -1.43 -4.69
N MET A 83 8.91 -1.97 -3.63
CA MET A 83 9.57 -2.89 -2.70
C MET A 83 9.87 -4.27 -3.31
N GLY A 84 9.32 -4.58 -4.49
CA GLY A 84 9.49 -5.88 -5.16
C GLY A 84 8.43 -6.92 -4.81
N PHE A 85 7.35 -6.54 -4.14
CA PHE A 85 6.26 -7.45 -3.79
C PHE A 85 5.18 -7.51 -4.88
N ASP A 86 4.43 -8.60 -4.86
CA ASP A 86 3.20 -8.80 -5.62
C ASP A 86 2.01 -8.24 -4.83
N TRP A 87 1.49 -7.12 -5.30
CA TRP A 87 0.35 -6.44 -4.67
C TRP A 87 -0.93 -7.29 -4.68
N GLU A 88 -1.09 -8.22 -5.64
CA GLU A 88 -2.26 -9.09 -5.70
C GLU A 88 -2.27 -10.12 -4.57
N LYS A 89 -1.09 -10.45 -4.03
CA LYS A 89 -0.96 -11.33 -2.86
C LYS A 89 -1.22 -10.59 -1.55
N LEU A 90 -1.15 -9.26 -1.54
CA LEU A 90 -1.50 -8.43 -0.39
C LEU A 90 -3.02 -8.23 -0.32
N ARG A 91 -3.68 -8.96 0.59
CA ARG A 91 -5.15 -8.94 0.74
C ARG A 91 -5.71 -7.53 0.90
N LEU A 92 -5.02 -6.63 1.59
CA LEU A 92 -5.44 -5.23 1.72
C LEU A 92 -5.60 -4.56 0.35
N LEU A 93 -4.56 -4.61 -0.48
CA LEU A 93 -4.54 -3.98 -1.80
C LEU A 93 -5.49 -4.69 -2.76
N LYS A 94 -5.40 -6.02 -2.86
CA LYS A 94 -6.32 -6.80 -3.70
C LYS A 94 -7.79 -6.47 -3.42
N ASN A 95 -8.17 -6.41 -2.14
CA ASN A 95 -9.56 -6.15 -1.77
C ASN A 95 -9.94 -4.67 -1.83
N SER A 96 -9.01 -3.72 -1.73
CA SER A 96 -9.35 -2.30 -1.92
C SER A 96 -9.86 -2.02 -3.32
N PHE A 97 -9.34 -2.72 -4.34
CA PHE A 97 -9.76 -2.55 -5.74
C PHE A 97 -10.98 -3.40 -6.13
N SER A 98 -11.46 -4.30 -5.27
CA SER A 98 -12.61 -5.18 -5.56
C SER A 98 -13.85 -4.90 -4.71
N MET A 99 -13.83 -3.84 -3.91
CA MET A 99 -14.98 -3.43 -3.10
C MET A 99 -16.18 -3.06 -3.97
N LYS A 100 -17.36 -3.59 -3.61
CA LYS A 100 -18.62 -3.29 -4.30
C LYS A 100 -19.41 -2.18 -3.63
N GLU A 101 -19.50 -2.25 -2.30
CA GLU A 101 -20.28 -1.31 -1.50
C GLU A 101 -19.37 -0.29 -0.83
N ARG A 102 -19.77 0.99 -0.92
CA ARG A 102 -19.02 2.13 -0.34
C ARG A 102 -17.54 2.09 -0.70
N SER A 103 -17.23 1.73 -1.95
CA SER A 103 -15.85 1.80 -2.41
C SER A 103 -15.39 3.25 -2.37
N PHE A 104 -14.29 3.50 -1.67
CA PHE A 104 -13.59 4.78 -1.72
C PHE A 104 -12.55 4.83 -2.85
N VAL A 105 -12.35 3.71 -3.57
CA VAL A 105 -11.46 3.61 -4.73
C VAL A 105 -12.30 3.68 -6.00
N SER A 106 -12.10 4.72 -6.80
CA SER A 106 -12.89 4.99 -8.02
C SER A 106 -12.13 4.70 -9.33
N PHE A 107 -11.02 3.96 -9.26
CA PHE A 107 -10.14 3.65 -10.38
C PHE A 107 -9.62 2.22 -10.26
N GLN A 108 -9.14 1.68 -11.38
CA GLN A 108 -8.55 0.36 -11.49
C GLN A 108 -7.03 0.41 -11.26
N PRO A 109 -6.42 -0.71 -10.81
CA PRO A 109 -4.97 -0.80 -10.64
C PRO A 109 -4.17 -0.36 -11.88
N GLY A 110 -4.63 -0.72 -13.07
CA GLY A 110 -3.98 -0.37 -14.34
C GLY A 110 -4.06 1.10 -14.75
N GLU A 111 -4.89 1.89 -14.07
CA GLU A 111 -5.02 3.34 -14.31
C GLU A 111 -4.00 4.15 -13.50
N ILE A 112 -3.25 3.52 -12.58
CA ILE A 112 -2.24 4.19 -11.76
C ILE A 112 -1.04 4.55 -12.63
N GLN A 113 -0.77 5.85 -12.71
CA GLN A 113 0.41 6.43 -13.35
C GLN A 113 1.35 6.97 -12.28
N VAL A 114 2.64 6.75 -12.46
CA VAL A 114 3.72 7.26 -11.62
C VAL A 114 4.47 8.32 -12.42
N ALA A 115 4.67 9.49 -11.83
CA ALA A 115 5.60 10.49 -12.34
C ALA A 115 6.88 10.41 -11.50
N SER A 116 8.02 10.10 -12.12
CA SER A 116 9.25 9.78 -11.40
C SER A 116 10.47 10.47 -12.01
N ASN A 117 11.42 10.87 -11.17
CA ASN A 117 12.76 11.27 -11.61
C ASN A 117 13.65 10.07 -11.96
N LYS A 118 13.19 8.85 -11.67
CA LYS A 118 13.78 7.58 -12.12
C LYS A 118 12.99 7.07 -13.34
N PRO A 119 13.57 7.10 -14.56
CA PRO A 119 12.86 6.78 -15.81
C PRO A 119 12.21 5.38 -15.82
N GLU A 120 12.81 4.41 -15.14
CA GLU A 120 12.32 3.04 -15.04
C GLU A 120 11.00 2.92 -14.28
N TRP A 121 10.62 3.96 -13.54
CA TRP A 121 9.38 4.04 -12.77
C TRP A 121 8.36 5.00 -13.37
N ASP A 122 8.72 5.78 -14.38
CA ASP A 122 7.84 6.79 -14.98
C ASP A 122 6.81 6.13 -15.92
N GLY A 123 5.55 6.55 -15.82
CA GLY A 123 4.44 6.01 -16.60
C GLY A 123 3.57 4.99 -15.85
N PRO A 124 2.94 4.01 -16.54
CA PRO A 124 2.02 3.08 -15.91
C PRO A 124 2.73 2.20 -14.88
N LEU A 125 2.20 2.13 -13.65
CA LEU A 125 2.84 1.40 -12.54
C LEU A 125 3.14 -0.07 -12.86
N GLY A 126 2.28 -0.73 -13.66
CA GLY A 126 2.46 -2.12 -14.08
C GLY A 126 3.64 -2.36 -15.03
N GLN A 127 4.21 -1.32 -15.63
CA GLN A 127 5.34 -1.40 -16.56
C GLN A 127 6.68 -1.05 -15.92
N ALA A 128 6.65 -0.53 -14.69
CA ALA A 128 7.88 -0.11 -14.05
C ALA A 128 8.79 -1.31 -13.73
N THR A 129 10.08 -1.04 -13.67
CA THR A 129 11.14 -2.04 -13.50
C THR A 129 12.20 -1.53 -12.51
N ASP A 130 13.28 -2.30 -12.31
CA ASP A 130 14.37 -1.93 -11.39
C ASP A 130 13.85 -1.57 -9.98
N TRP A 131 13.02 -2.49 -9.47
CA TRP A 131 12.46 -2.46 -8.12
C TRP A 131 13.54 -2.77 -7.09
N PHE A 132 13.27 -2.40 -5.85
CA PHE A 132 14.04 -2.95 -4.74
C PHE A 132 13.69 -4.43 -4.53
N GLU A 133 14.58 -5.15 -3.88
CA GLU A 133 14.36 -6.55 -3.49
C GLU A 133 14.23 -6.60 -1.96
N PHE A 134 13.09 -6.17 -1.42
CA PHE A 134 12.89 -6.21 0.03
C PHE A 134 12.78 -7.64 0.54
N ALA A 135 13.49 -7.96 1.63
CA ALA A 135 13.25 -9.18 2.38
C ALA A 135 11.95 -9.02 3.20
N PRO A 136 10.92 -9.87 2.98
CA PRO A 136 9.73 -9.79 3.79
C PRO A 136 10.01 -10.30 5.21
N HIS A 137 9.16 -9.88 6.14
CA HIS A 137 9.14 -10.47 7.49
C HIS A 137 8.91 -11.98 7.39
N PHE A 138 9.52 -12.80 8.27
CA PHE A 138 9.48 -14.26 8.18
C PHE A 138 8.05 -14.86 8.15
N GLY A 139 7.08 -14.15 8.73
CA GLY A 139 5.65 -14.50 8.70
C GLY A 139 4.98 -14.31 7.33
N TRP A 140 5.68 -13.72 6.36
CA TRP A 140 5.21 -13.39 5.01
C TRP A 140 6.08 -14.01 3.91
N THR A 141 7.22 -14.62 4.26
CA THR A 141 8.10 -15.29 3.30
C THR A 141 7.37 -16.37 2.50
N GLY A 142 7.52 -16.34 1.19
CA GLY A 142 6.85 -17.20 0.21
C GLY A 142 5.39 -16.85 -0.07
N ALA A 143 4.86 -15.78 0.50
CA ALA A 143 3.46 -15.41 0.39
C ALA A 143 3.20 -14.12 -0.38
N ILE A 144 4.20 -13.23 -0.55
CA ILE A 144 3.99 -11.90 -1.18
C ILE A 144 5.05 -11.53 -2.22
N GLU A 145 6.14 -12.29 -2.30
CA GLU A 145 7.16 -12.16 -3.32
C GLU A 145 6.59 -12.51 -4.70
N ARG A 146 7.22 -12.03 -5.78
CA ARG A 146 6.79 -12.33 -7.15
C ARG A 146 7.09 -13.78 -7.54
#